data_AF-A0A195DL24-F1
#
_entry.id   AF-A0A195DL24-F1
#
_cell.length_a   1.000
_cell.length_b   1.000
_cell.length_c   1.000
_cell.angle_alpha   90.00
_cell.angle_beta   90.00
_cell.angle_gamma   90.00
#
_symmetry.space_group_name_H-M   'P 1'
#
loop_
_entity.id
_entity.type
_entity.pdbx_description
1 polymer ?
#
loop_
_entity_poly.entity_id
_entity_poly.type
_entity_poly.pdbx_seq_one_letter_code
_entity_poly.pdbx_strand_id
1 'polypeptide(L)' 'MARCAICGTRSTQGIKTSMFPKDDRRTQWIAAVRALDKPNWNPTKNSVLCEVCFIVFINWLFTMSMKLVFQQAKMVS' A
#
# COMPACT_ATOMS: atom_id res chain seq x y z
N MET A 1 13.70 -12.72 -6.70
CA MET A 1 13.99 -11.41 -6.09
C MET A 1 12.69 -10.66 -5.87
N ALA A 2 12.53 -10.05 -4.70
CA ALA A 2 11.35 -9.26 -4.38
C ALA A 2 11.32 -7.96 -5.21
N ARG A 3 10.11 -7.49 -5.58
CA ARG A 3 9.92 -6.28 -6.38
C ARG A 3 8.90 -5.36 -5.72
N CYS A 4 9.22 -4.07 -5.68
CA CYS A 4 8.33 -3.06 -5.14
C CYS A 4 7.03 -3.01 -5.96
N ALA A 5 5.89 -3.10 -5.30
CA ALA A 5 4.58 -3.09 -5.94
C ALA A 5 4.25 -1.75 -6.63
N ILE A 6 4.75 -0.65 -6.07
CA ILE A 6 4.47 0.72 -6.53
C ILE A 6 5.49 1.12 -7.60
N CYS A 7 6.75 1.35 -7.22
CA CYS A 7 7.77 1.86 -8.15
C CYS A 7 8.47 0.78 -8.99
N GLY A 8 8.24 -0.51 -8.71
CA GLY A 8 8.88 -1.60 -9.47
C GLY A 8 10.38 -1.80 -9.18
N THR A 9 10.97 -1.07 -8.24
CA THR A 9 12.37 -1.26 -7.82
C THR A 9 12.59 -2.68 -7.29
N ARG A 10 13.69 -3.30 -7.70
CA ARG A 10 14.07 -4.62 -7.19
C ARG A 10 14.64 -4.46 -5.78
N SER A 11 14.35 -5.41 -4.90
CA SER A 11 15.03 -5.53 -3.62
C SER A 11 16.50 -5.90 -3.90
N THR A 12 17.38 -4.89 -3.89
CA THR A 12 18.84 -5.06 -3.93
C THR A 12 19.39 -5.08 -2.51
N GLN A 13 20.58 -5.66 -2.32
CA GLN A 13 21.27 -5.60 -1.03
C GLN A 13 21.41 -4.13 -0.60
N GLY A 14 20.80 -3.78 0.53
CA GLY A 14 20.78 -2.42 1.09
C GLY A 14 19.42 -1.72 1.11
N ILE A 15 18.45 -2.14 0.31
CA ILE A 15 17.09 -1.55 0.34
C ILE A 15 16.24 -2.34 1.33
N LYS A 16 15.85 -1.69 2.45
CA LYS A 16 14.84 -2.25 3.35
C LYS A 16 13.51 -2.39 2.60
N THR A 17 12.96 -3.60 2.66
CA THR A 17 11.66 -3.90 2.04
C THR A 17 10.69 -4.46 3.06
N SER A 18 9.48 -3.93 3.07
CA SER A 18 8.37 -4.42 3.90
C SER A 18 7.52 -5.38 3.08
N MET A 19 7.29 -6.58 3.62
CA MET A 19 6.35 -7.53 3.02
C MET A 19 4.91 -7.12 3.32
N PHE A 20 3.99 -7.53 2.44
CA PHE A 20 2.57 -7.40 2.71
C PHE A 20 2.16 -8.31 3.88
N PRO A 21 1.24 -7.87 4.75
CA PRO A 21 0.70 -8.71 5.81
C PRO A 21 0.04 -9.97 5.24
N LYS A 22 -0.01 -11.03 6.05
CA LYS A 22 -0.69 -12.29 5.69
C LYS A 22 -2.15 -12.35 6.18
N ASP A 23 -2.54 -11.39 7.03
CA ASP A 23 -3.86 -11.25 7.62
C ASP A 23 -4.83 -10.41 6.74
N ASP A 24 -6.05 -10.16 7.23
CA ASP A 24 -7.11 -9.41 6.51
C ASP A 24 -6.69 -8.01 6.04
N ARG A 25 -5.70 -7.38 6.68
CA ARG A 25 -5.15 -6.09 6.25
C ARG A 25 -4.49 -6.18 4.88
N ARG A 26 -4.15 -7.38 4.40
CA ARG A 26 -3.59 -7.62 3.07
C ARG A 26 -4.50 -7.07 1.98
N THR A 27 -5.82 -7.27 2.08
CA THR A 27 -6.78 -6.79 1.09
C THR A 27 -6.83 -5.27 1.05
N GLN A 28 -6.80 -4.61 2.21
CA GLN A 28 -6.73 -3.15 2.30
C GLN A 28 -5.44 -2.62 1.67
N TRP A 29 -4.32 -3.30 1.90
CA TRP A 29 -3.04 -2.91 1.29
C TRP A 29 -3.03 -3.07 -0.22
N ILE A 30 -3.61 -4.15 -0.74
CA ILE A 30 -3.76 -4.36 -2.18
C ILE A 30 -4.63 -3.25 -2.79
N ALA A 31 -5.76 -2.92 -2.15
CA ALA A 31 -6.65 -1.86 -2.61
C ALA A 31 -5.94 -0.50 -2.64
N ALA A 32 -5.18 -0.17 -1.60
CA ALA A 32 -4.40 1.07 -1.54
C ALA A 32 -3.31 1.13 -2.62
N VAL A 33 -2.58 0.04 -2.88
CA VAL A 33 -1.62 -0.02 -4.01
C VAL A 33 -2.31 0.20 -5.36
N ARG A 34 -3.49 -0.39 -5.55
CA ARG A 34 -4.28 -0.20 -6.77
C ARG A 34 -4.75 1.23 -6.95
N ALA A 35 -5.13 1.90 -5.85
CA ALA A 35 -5.57 3.29 -5.86
C ALA A 35 -4.43 4.29 -6.10
N LEU A 36 -3.21 3.97 -5.67
CA LEU A 36 -2.07 4.89 -5.77
C LEU A 36 -1.57 5.07 -7.21
N ASP A 37 -1.38 3.98 -7.95
CA ASP A 37 -0.68 4.06 -9.25
C ASP A 37 -1.01 2.92 -10.21
N LYS A 38 -1.47 1.76 -9.71
CA LYS A 38 -1.64 0.56 -10.54
C LYS A 38 -3.00 -0.13 -10.36
N PRO A 39 -4.07 0.39 -11.00
CA PRO A 39 -5.43 -0.14 -10.80
C PRO A 39 -5.55 -1.63 -11.11
N ASN A 40 -4.81 -2.13 -12.09
CA ASN A 40 -4.83 -3.53 -12.53
C ASN A 40 -3.72 -4.39 -11.93
N TRP A 41 -2.99 -3.88 -10.93
CA TRP A 41 -1.92 -4.65 -10.32
C TRP A 41 -2.46 -5.78 -9.46
N ASN A 42 -1.85 -6.96 -9.64
CA ASN A 42 -2.15 -8.15 -8.87
C ASN A 42 -0.93 -8.55 -8.02
N PRO A 43 -1.10 -8.76 -6.70
CA PRO A 43 0.00 -9.16 -5.83
C PRO A 43 0.54 -10.54 -6.21
N THR A 44 1.85 -10.63 -6.34
CA THR A 44 2.59 -11.89 -6.45
C THR A 44 3.23 -12.26 -5.11
N LYS A 45 3.66 -13.51 -4.94
CA LYS A 45 4.37 -13.98 -3.72
C LYS A 45 5.65 -13.18 -3.41
N ASN A 46 6.19 -12.50 -4.40
CA ASN A 46 7.43 -11.69 -4.31
C ASN A 46 7.15 -10.18 -4.27
N SER A 47 5.89 -9.79 -4.09
CA SER A 47 5.51 -8.38 -4.00
C SER A 47 5.85 -7.83 -2.63
N VAL A 48 6.60 -6.73 -2.62
CA VAL A 48 7.00 -6.01 -1.40
C VAL A 48 6.78 -4.52 -1.60
N LEU A 49 6.95 -3.72 -0.55
CA LEU A 49 7.11 -2.28 -0.65
C LEU A 49 8.55 -1.94 -0.26
N CYS A 50 9.25 -1.12 -1.04
CA CYS A 50 10.50 -0.53 -0.57
C CYS A 50 10.21 0.51 0.51
N GLU A 51 11.18 0.80 1.36
CA GLU A 51 11.07 1.76 2.47
C GLU A 51 10.41 3.10 2.07
N VAL A 52 10.86 3.71 0.97
CA VAL A 52 10.30 4.97 0.46
C VAL A 52 8.82 4.82 0.10
N CYS A 53 8.49 3.80 -0.67
CA CYS A 53 7.09 3.54 -1.06
C CYS A 53 6.23 3.11 0.13
N PHE A 54 6.83 2.49 1.15
CA PHE A 54 6.14 2.13 2.38
C PHE A 54 5.74 3.36 3.19
N ILE A 55 6.61 4.37 3.30
CA ILE A 55 6.30 5.64 3.96
C ILE A 55 5.15 6.36 3.27
N VAL A 56 5.22 6.49 1.93
CA VAL A 56 4.15 7.11 1.13
C VAL A 56 2.84 6.35 1.28
N PHE A 57 2.92 5.01 1.21
CA PHE A 57 1.78 4.14 1.37
C PHE A 57 1.08 4.32 2.72
N ILE A 58 1.84 4.33 3.82
CA ILE A 58 1.28 4.51 5.17
C ILE A 58 0.67 5.90 5.32
N ASN A 59 1.36 6.94 4.85
CA ASN A 59 0.84 8.31 4.92
C ASN A 59 -0.49 8.45 4.14
N TRP A 60 -0.57 7.84 2.95
CA TRP A 60 -1.82 7.79 2.18
C TRP A 60 -2.91 7.01 2.91
N LEU A 61 -2.57 5.87 3.53
CA LEU A 61 -3.52 5.03 4.25
C LEU A 61 -4.11 5.76 5.47
N PHE A 62 -3.30 6.52 6.21
CA PHE A 62 -3.78 7.40 7.27
C PHE A 62 -4.64 8.55 6.74
N THR A 63 -4.21 9.19 5.65
CA THR A 63 -4.96 10.30 5.02
C THR A 63 -6.33 9.86 4.51
N MET A 64 -6.41 8.71 3.85
CA MET A 64 -7.67 8.17 3.34
C MET A 64 -8.57 7.63 4.46
N SER A 65 -8.00 7.00 5.51
CA SER A 65 -8.78 6.65 6.71
C SER A 65 -9.44 7.87 7.34
N MET A 66 -8.73 9.01 7.45
CA MET A 66 -9.34 10.25 7.95
C MET A 66 -10.43 10.77 6.99
N LYS A 67 -10.21 10.70 5.67
CA LYS A 67 -11.18 11.17 4.68
C LYS A 67 -12.47 10.33 4.70
N LEU A 68 -12.36 9.02 4.93
CA LEU A 68 -13.50 8.12 5.07
C LEU A 68 -14.29 8.41 6.36
N VAL A 69 -13.60 8.67 7.48
CA VAL A 69 -14.23 9.10 8.74
C VAL A 69 -14.97 10.44 8.57
N PHE A 70 -14.35 11.41 7.88
CA PHE A 70 -14.99 12.69 7.62
C PHE A 70 -16.18 12.59 6.64
N GLN A 71 -16.12 11.73 5.62
CA GLN A 71 -17.26 11.49 4.73
C GLN A 71 -18.43 10.81 5.46
N GLN A 72 -18.15 9.85 6.34
CA GLN A 72 -19.17 9.22 7.17
C GLN A 72 -19.79 10.22 8.16
N ALA A 73 -18.99 11.08 8.79
CA ALA A 73 -19.47 12.13 9.69
C ALA A 73 -20.35 13.17 8.97
N LYS A 74 -20.12 13.43 7.68
CA LYS A 74 -20.89 14.38 6.88
C LYS A 74 -22.22 13.82 6.36
N MET A 75 -22.40 12.50 6.29
CA MET A 75 -23.68 11.87 5.90
C MET A 75 -24.63 11.63 7.07
N VAL A 76 -24.17 11.78 8.32
CA VAL A 76 -24.96 11.58 9.55
C VAL A 76 -25.42 12.91 10.17
N SER A 77 -25.15 14.05 9.51
CA SER A 77 -25.51 15.38 10.00
C SER A 77 -26.65 16.02 9.23
#